data_AF-A0A0R3U1T3-F1
#
_entry.id   AF-A0A0R3U1T3-F1
#
_cell.length_a   1.000
_cell.length_b   1.000
_cell.length_c   1.000
_cell.angle_alpha   90.00
_cell.angle_beta   90.00
_cell.angle_gamma   90.00
#
_symmetry.space_group_name_H-M   'P 1'
#
loop_
_entity.id
_entity.type
_entity.pdbx_description
1 polymer ?
#
loop_
_entity_poly.entity_id
_entity_poly.type
_entity_poly.pdbx_seq_one_letter_code
_entity_poly.pdbx_strand_id
1 'polypeptide(L)'
;MSSVALTSISIIIGAFFVLFGILKVAPLFSADLYHDMRGIFARSAKIFPLQSLTGWRPDPDAMRRIYGAIEMVSGVVMMVAGETVADVANATLMGLILFTLYGNWALGEGLKEASHGIVLGLVLTCRFVIRLQTLQKNDDDDALKHDGVDAAFRMELRRRIAELHESVCKTKDIIEENSKADKTLKTTKRKKQAKAENRVKKQNPPAQVPLSKKND
;
A
#
# COMPACT_ATOMS: atom_id res chain seq x y z
N MET A 1 2.72 6.77 22.45
CA MET A 1 1.94 7.35 23.56
C MET A 1 0.44 7.39 23.26
N SER A 2 0.01 7.67 22.02
CA SER A 2 -1.40 7.79 21.60
C SER A 2 -2.17 6.47 21.49
N SER A 3 -1.52 5.32 21.24
CA SER A 3 -2.22 4.05 21.05
C SER A 3 -2.95 3.56 22.30
N VAL A 4 -2.32 3.62 23.46
CA VAL A 4 -2.89 3.08 24.71
C VAL A 4 -4.18 3.81 25.12
N ALA A 5 -4.21 5.13 24.98
CA ALA A 5 -5.40 5.93 25.28
C ALA A 5 -6.54 5.65 24.29
N LEU A 6 -6.23 5.50 23.00
CA LEU A 6 -7.22 5.14 21.98
C LEU A 6 -7.76 3.72 22.20
N THR A 7 -6.90 2.79 22.61
CA THR A 7 -7.29 1.43 22.97
C THR A 7 -8.13 1.40 24.24
N SER A 8 -7.80 2.17 25.28
CA SER A 8 -8.60 2.19 26.51
C SER A 8 -9.99 2.79 26.27
N ILE A 9 -10.07 3.89 25.51
CA ILE A 9 -11.34 4.48 25.07
C ILE A 9 -12.14 3.46 24.25
N SER A 10 -11.47 2.67 23.38
CA SER A 10 -12.11 1.59 22.62
C SER A 10 -12.78 0.56 23.51
N ILE A 11 -12.04 0.09 24.52
CA ILE A 11 -12.50 -0.97 25.41
C ILE A 11 -13.69 -0.47 26.22
N ILE A 12 -13.62 0.75 26.74
CA ILE A 12 -14.70 1.36 27.54
C ILE A 12 -15.96 1.52 26.69
N ILE A 13 -15.84 2.11 25.50
CA ILE A 13 -17.00 2.31 24.61
C ILE A 13 -17.56 0.95 24.17
N GLY A 14 -16.70 0.01 23.78
CA GLY A 14 -17.12 -1.34 23.39
C GLY A 14 -17.90 -2.03 24.50
N ALA A 15 -17.43 -1.94 25.75
CA ALA A 15 -18.14 -2.47 26.90
C ALA A 15 -19.51 -1.79 27.11
N PHE A 16 -19.60 -0.46 26.96
CA PHE A 16 -20.89 0.23 27.00
C PHE A 16 -21.86 -0.28 25.93
N PHE A 17 -21.41 -0.48 24.69
CA PHE A 17 -22.27 -1.00 23.62
C PHE A 17 -22.68 -2.45 23.84
N VAL A 18 -21.82 -3.28 24.42
CA VAL A 18 -22.20 -4.63 24.84
C VAL A 18 -23.32 -4.57 25.88
N LEU A 19 -23.21 -3.68 26.88
CA LEU A 19 -24.26 -3.50 27.89
C LEU A 19 -25.56 -2.99 27.25
N PHE A 20 -25.51 -1.96 26.40
CA PHE A 20 -26.69 -1.45 25.69
C PHE A 20 -27.31 -2.48 24.74
N GLY A 21 -26.50 -3.28 24.06
CA GLY A 21 -26.96 -4.38 23.21
C GLY A 21 -27.67 -5.46 24.03
N ILE A 22 -27.10 -5.83 25.17
CA ILE A 22 -27.75 -6.75 26.12
C ILE A 22 -29.06 -6.15 26.64
N LEU A 23 -29.11 -4.86 26.99
CA LEU A 23 -30.35 -4.17 27.39
C LEU A 23 -31.41 -4.19 26.28
N LYS A 24 -30.97 -4.05 25.02
CA LYS A 24 -31.88 -4.13 23.87
C LYS A 24 -32.36 -5.55 23.59
N VAL A 25 -31.62 -6.60 23.94
CA VAL A 25 -32.04 -8.00 23.71
C VAL A 25 -32.82 -8.55 24.90
N ALA A 26 -32.31 -8.34 26.12
CA ALA A 26 -32.80 -8.90 27.37
C ALA A 26 -33.53 -7.85 28.24
N PRO A 27 -34.74 -8.15 28.75
CA PRO A 27 -35.52 -7.24 29.61
C PRO A 27 -35.00 -7.24 31.06
N LEU A 28 -33.79 -6.73 31.29
CA LEU A 28 -33.10 -6.89 32.57
C LEU A 28 -33.44 -5.86 33.65
N PHE A 29 -33.96 -4.67 33.31
CA PHE A 29 -34.04 -3.55 34.27
C PHE A 29 -35.46 -3.13 34.68
N SER A 30 -36.49 -3.20 33.81
CA SER A 30 -37.90 -3.05 34.21
C SER A 30 -38.86 -3.40 33.06
N ALA A 31 -40.10 -3.79 33.41
CA ALA A 31 -41.16 -4.02 32.44
C ALA A 31 -41.58 -2.73 31.70
N ASP A 32 -41.55 -1.58 32.40
CA ASP A 32 -41.84 -0.27 31.80
C ASP A 32 -40.83 0.11 30.72
N LEU A 33 -39.52 -0.05 30.98
CA LEU A 33 -38.47 0.27 30.00
C LEU A 33 -38.58 -0.62 28.76
N TYR A 34 -38.93 -1.89 28.96
CA TYR A 34 -39.18 -2.82 27.87
C TYR A 34 -40.38 -2.40 27.02
N HIS A 35 -41.45 -1.93 27.66
CA HIS A 35 -42.65 -1.46 26.97
C HIS A 35 -42.38 -0.17 26.17
N ASP A 36 -41.64 0.78 26.74
CA ASP A 36 -41.23 2.01 26.05
C ASP A 36 -40.32 1.73 24.87
N MET A 37 -39.28 0.90 25.03
CA MET A 37 -38.41 0.47 23.93
C MET A 37 -39.21 -0.19 22.81
N ARG A 38 -40.11 -1.11 23.14
CA ARG A 38 -40.99 -1.76 22.14
C ARG A 38 -41.88 -0.74 21.44
N GLY A 39 -42.34 0.28 22.15
CA GLY A 39 -43.08 1.42 21.60
C GLY A 39 -42.27 2.28 20.63
N ILE A 40 -40.99 2.53 20.93
CA ILE A 40 -40.07 3.27 20.05
C ILE A 40 -39.80 2.46 18.78
N PHE A 41 -39.52 1.15 18.89
CA PHE A 41 -39.29 0.30 17.71
C PHE A 41 -40.57 0.08 16.89
N ALA A 42 -41.73 -0.05 17.52
CA ALA A 42 -43.01 -0.20 16.82
C ALA A 42 -43.40 1.05 16.03
N ARG A 43 -43.07 2.23 16.57
CA ARG A 43 -43.25 3.51 15.87
C ARG A 43 -42.16 3.71 14.81
N SER A 44 -40.90 3.36 15.10
CA SER A 44 -39.77 3.40 14.16
C SER A 44 -39.98 2.49 12.94
N ALA A 45 -40.61 1.32 13.11
CA ALA A 45 -40.95 0.42 12.02
C ALA A 45 -41.94 1.04 11.01
N LYS A 46 -42.77 2.01 11.42
CA LYS A 46 -43.73 2.71 10.54
C LYS A 46 -43.07 3.79 9.68
N ILE A 47 -42.03 4.42 10.22
CA ILE A 47 -41.24 5.49 9.57
C ILE A 47 -39.96 4.94 8.92
N PHE A 48 -39.86 3.61 8.76
CA PHE A 48 -38.67 2.98 8.23
C PHE A 48 -38.36 3.54 6.83
N PRO A 49 -37.16 4.07 6.57
CA PRO A 49 -36.86 4.77 5.32
C PRO A 49 -36.92 3.83 4.12
N LEU A 50 -36.70 2.52 4.29
CA LEU A 50 -36.88 1.56 3.21
C LEU A 50 -38.34 1.13 3.03
N GLN A 51 -39.28 1.49 3.91
CA GLN A 51 -40.70 1.20 3.70
C GLN A 51 -41.21 1.91 2.44
N SER A 52 -40.70 3.11 2.14
CA SER A 52 -41.05 3.83 0.91
C SER A 52 -40.48 3.17 -0.36
N LEU A 53 -39.36 2.45 -0.27
CA LEU A 53 -38.73 1.77 -1.40
C LEU A 53 -39.21 0.32 -1.59
N THR A 54 -39.45 -0.43 -0.51
CA THR A 54 -39.70 -1.88 -0.57
C THR A 54 -41.11 -2.28 -0.11
N GLY A 55 -41.88 -1.37 0.50
CA GLY A 55 -43.20 -1.66 1.05
C GLY A 55 -43.20 -2.65 2.23
N TRP A 56 -42.04 -3.16 2.62
CA TRP A 56 -41.89 -4.17 3.65
C TRP A 56 -41.83 -3.53 5.04
N ARG A 57 -42.56 -4.11 5.99
CA ARG A 57 -42.59 -3.69 7.39
C ARG A 57 -41.95 -4.77 8.27
N PRO A 58 -40.73 -4.54 8.79
CA PRO A 58 -40.12 -5.49 9.70
C PRO A 58 -40.88 -5.54 11.03
N ASP A 59 -40.93 -6.73 11.63
CA ASP A 59 -41.47 -6.93 12.98
C ASP A 59 -40.64 -6.12 14.00
N PRO A 60 -41.26 -5.23 14.80
CA PRO A 60 -40.56 -4.41 15.78
C PRO A 60 -39.70 -5.20 16.77
N ASP A 61 -40.16 -6.39 17.17
CA ASP A 61 -39.43 -7.23 18.12
C ASP A 61 -38.18 -7.84 17.49
N ALA A 62 -38.28 -8.29 16.24
CA ALA A 62 -37.14 -8.77 15.47
C ALA A 62 -36.13 -7.65 15.21
N MET A 63 -36.62 -6.46 14.83
CA MET A 63 -35.77 -5.29 14.57
C MET A 63 -34.96 -4.91 15.81
N ARG A 64 -35.61 -4.79 16.98
CA ARG A 64 -34.92 -4.51 18.24
C ARG A 64 -33.84 -5.55 18.55
N ARG A 65 -34.15 -6.84 18.41
CA ARG A 65 -33.20 -7.93 18.68
C ARG A 65 -32.00 -7.89 17.74
N ILE A 66 -32.22 -7.64 16.45
CA ILE A 66 -31.14 -7.54 15.46
C ILE A 66 -30.24 -6.35 15.78
N TYR A 67 -30.81 -5.18 16.07
CA TYR A 67 -30.03 -4.00 16.44
C TYR A 67 -29.19 -4.26 17.70
N GLY A 68 -29.81 -4.79 18.76
CA GLY A 68 -29.09 -5.13 19.99
C GLY A 68 -28.01 -6.20 19.80
N ALA A 69 -28.26 -7.20 18.95
CA ALA A 69 -27.26 -8.22 18.62
C ALA A 69 -26.07 -7.64 17.84
N ILE A 70 -26.31 -6.76 16.85
CA ILE A 70 -25.23 -6.12 16.11
C ILE A 70 -24.43 -5.20 17.03
N GLU A 71 -25.08 -4.41 17.89
CA GLU A 71 -24.39 -3.57 18.89
C GLU A 71 -23.51 -4.42 19.83
N MET A 72 -24.03 -5.55 20.31
CA MET A 72 -23.29 -6.44 21.19
C MET A 72 -22.08 -7.05 20.47
N VAL A 73 -22.27 -7.63 19.27
CA VAL A 73 -21.19 -8.25 18.51
C VAL A 73 -20.14 -7.22 18.13
N SER A 74 -20.54 -6.06 17.61
CA SER A 74 -19.60 -5.00 17.24
C SER A 74 -18.89 -4.40 18.45
N GLY A 75 -19.54 -4.27 19.60
CA GLY A 75 -18.92 -3.88 20.86
C GLY A 75 -17.81 -4.85 21.29
N VAL A 76 -18.08 -6.16 21.25
CA VAL A 76 -17.06 -7.20 21.55
C VAL A 76 -15.92 -7.14 20.54
N VAL A 77 -16.23 -7.05 19.25
CA VAL A 77 -15.22 -6.94 18.19
C VAL A 77 -14.34 -5.70 18.41
N MET A 78 -14.91 -4.57 18.80
CA MET A 78 -14.15 -3.35 19.08
C MET A 78 -13.23 -3.45 20.30
N MET A 79 -13.52 -4.36 21.24
CA MET A 79 -12.67 -4.61 22.42
C MET A 79 -11.51 -5.57 22.12
N VAL A 80 -11.76 -6.59 21.29
CA VAL A 80 -10.84 -7.73 21.11
C VAL A 80 -10.06 -7.65 19.79
N ALA A 81 -10.65 -7.04 18.76
CA ALA A 81 -10.10 -7.10 17.41
C ALA A 81 -8.98 -6.09 17.17
N GLY A 82 -8.14 -6.42 16.18
CA GLY A 82 -7.09 -5.53 15.69
C GLY A 82 -7.64 -4.27 15.04
N GLU A 83 -6.73 -3.34 14.78
CA GLU A 83 -7.00 -1.97 14.32
C GLU A 83 -7.99 -1.86 13.15
N THR A 84 -7.82 -2.66 12.10
CA THR A 84 -8.69 -2.61 10.90
C THR A 84 -10.10 -3.14 11.14
N VAL A 85 -10.24 -4.23 11.90
CA VAL A 85 -11.54 -4.84 12.20
C VAL A 85 -12.31 -3.99 13.22
N ALA A 86 -11.59 -3.38 14.18
CA ALA A 86 -12.16 -2.43 15.12
C ALA A 86 -12.72 -1.18 14.41
N ASP A 87 -12.10 -0.73 13.31
CA ASP A 87 -12.63 0.38 12.51
C ASP A 87 -13.95 0.05 11.84
N VAL A 88 -14.08 -1.16 11.26
CA VAL A 88 -15.33 -1.63 10.66
C VAL A 88 -16.42 -1.75 11.71
N ALA A 89 -16.10 -2.28 12.90
CA ALA A 89 -17.03 -2.34 14.02
C ALA A 89 -17.46 -0.93 14.48
N ASN A 90 -16.52 0.01 14.56
CA ASN A 90 -16.79 1.39 14.94
C ASN A 90 -17.67 2.10 13.89
N ALA A 91 -17.42 1.88 12.59
CA ALA A 91 -18.26 2.42 11.51
C ALA A 91 -19.68 1.83 11.56
N THR A 92 -19.81 0.53 11.84
CA THR A 92 -21.10 -0.15 12.00
C THR A 92 -21.88 0.43 13.18
N LEU A 93 -21.24 0.60 14.34
CA LEU A 93 -21.83 1.23 15.53
C LEU A 93 -22.26 2.67 15.28
N MET A 94 -21.44 3.44 14.55
CA MET A 94 -21.79 4.81 14.17
C MET A 94 -23.06 4.84 13.29
N GLY A 95 -23.17 3.93 12.33
CA GLY A 95 -24.38 3.75 11.52
C GLY A 95 -25.62 3.41 12.35
N LEU A 96 -25.49 2.56 13.36
CA LEU A 96 -26.59 2.20 14.27
C LEU A 96 -27.05 3.37 15.13
N ILE A 97 -26.11 4.16 15.65
CA ILE A 97 -26.44 5.38 16.41
C ILE A 97 -27.12 6.41 15.51
N LEU A 98 -26.63 6.63 14.29
CA LEU A 98 -27.27 7.53 13.32
C LEU A 98 -28.68 7.08 12.98
N PHE A 99 -28.89 5.78 12.77
CA PHE A 99 -30.21 5.23 12.52
C PHE A 99 -31.16 5.43 13.71
N THR A 100 -30.66 5.23 14.93
CA THR A 100 -31.43 5.45 16.16
C THR A 100 -31.78 6.93 16.33
N LEU A 101 -30.84 7.84 16.06
CA LEU A 101 -31.06 9.29 16.07
C LEU A 101 -32.10 9.71 15.03
N TYR A 102 -32.02 9.15 13.82
CA TYR A 102 -32.99 9.39 12.77
C TYR A 102 -34.39 8.93 13.19
N GLY A 103 -34.49 7.74 13.79
CA GLY A 103 -35.74 7.22 14.35
C GLY A 103 -36.34 8.21 15.35
N ASN A 104 -35.56 8.62 16.37
CA ASN A 104 -35.99 9.57 17.39
C ASN A 104 -36.40 10.93 16.79
N TRP A 105 -35.66 11.42 15.80
CA TRP A 105 -35.97 12.67 15.10
C TRP A 105 -37.29 12.58 14.32
N ALA A 106 -37.50 11.50 13.57
CA ALA A 106 -38.71 11.28 12.78
C ALA A 106 -39.93 10.94 13.65
N LEU A 107 -39.72 10.40 14.85
CA LEU A 107 -40.73 10.24 15.90
C LEU A 107 -41.10 11.55 16.60
N GLY A 108 -40.28 12.60 16.45
CA GLY A 108 -40.45 13.87 17.16
C GLY A 108 -40.21 13.75 18.67
N GLU A 109 -39.47 12.73 19.11
CA GLU A 109 -39.12 12.59 20.53
C GLU A 109 -38.07 13.64 20.92
N GLY A 110 -38.21 14.21 22.11
CA GLY A 110 -37.38 15.34 22.53
C GLY A 110 -35.89 14.96 22.64
N LEU A 111 -35.01 15.95 22.45
CA LEU A 111 -33.55 15.80 22.57
C LEU A 111 -33.09 15.16 23.90
N LYS A 112 -33.93 15.25 24.94
CA LYS A 112 -33.68 14.66 26.25
C LYS A 112 -33.64 13.13 26.19
N GLU A 113 -34.53 12.52 25.41
CA GLU A 113 -34.59 11.07 25.21
C GLU A 113 -33.43 10.60 24.33
N ALA A 114 -33.07 11.38 23.31
CA ALA A 114 -31.93 11.12 22.43
C ALA A 114 -30.56 11.40 23.06
N SER A 115 -30.51 11.95 24.29
CA SER A 115 -29.27 12.43 24.93
C SER A 115 -28.15 11.38 24.96
N HIS A 116 -28.45 10.18 25.45
CA HIS A 116 -27.51 9.05 25.50
C HIS A 116 -26.98 8.65 24.12
N GLY A 117 -27.84 8.61 23.10
CA GLY A 117 -27.47 8.33 21.72
C GLY A 117 -26.58 9.41 21.11
N ILE A 118 -26.86 10.69 21.38
CA ILE A 118 -26.05 11.82 20.91
C ILE A 118 -24.65 11.78 21.53
N VAL A 119 -24.55 11.58 22.85
CA VAL A 119 -23.26 11.53 23.56
C VAL A 119 -22.42 10.37 23.05
N LEU A 120 -23.00 9.16 22.97
CA LEU A 120 -22.30 7.99 22.42
C LEU A 120 -21.90 8.19 20.95
N GLY A 121 -22.79 8.78 20.14
CA GLY A 121 -22.51 9.09 18.74
C GLY A 121 -21.37 10.07 18.54
N LEU A 122 -21.30 11.14 19.34
CA LEU A 122 -20.24 12.13 19.28
C LEU A 122 -18.89 11.54 19.68
N VAL A 123 -18.87 10.71 20.73
CA VAL A 123 -17.65 10.02 21.17
C VAL A 123 -17.14 9.04 20.10
N LEU A 124 -18.04 8.25 19.48
CA LEU A 124 -17.66 7.36 18.37
C LEU A 124 -17.16 8.13 17.15
N THR A 125 -17.82 9.23 16.81
CA THR A 125 -17.44 10.08 15.68
C THR A 125 -16.07 10.70 15.91
N CYS A 126 -15.82 11.24 17.10
CA CYS A 126 -14.53 11.78 17.49
C CYS A 126 -13.42 10.72 17.30
N ARG A 127 -13.65 9.51 17.79
CA ARG A 127 -12.72 8.40 17.61
C ARG A 127 -12.52 8.03 16.13
N PHE A 128 -13.60 7.97 15.36
CA PHE A 128 -13.56 7.66 13.93
C PHE A 128 -12.73 8.70 13.16
N VAL A 129 -12.92 9.99 13.46
CA VAL A 129 -12.15 11.10 12.88
C VAL A 129 -10.67 10.98 13.23
N ILE A 130 -10.32 10.69 14.48
CA ILE A 130 -8.92 10.46 14.89
C ILE A 130 -8.32 9.30 14.09
N ARG A 131 -9.07 8.21 13.90
CA ARG A 131 -8.60 7.07 13.09
C ARG A 131 -8.36 7.44 11.64
N LEU A 132 -9.27 8.18 11.01
CA LEU A 132 -9.09 8.70 9.65
C LEU A 132 -7.84 9.59 9.54
N GLN A 133 -7.61 10.47 10.52
CA GLN A 133 -6.41 11.31 10.55
C GLN A 133 -5.12 10.47 10.71
N THR A 134 -5.15 9.41 11.53
CA THR A 134 -4.00 8.52 11.68
C THR A 134 -3.72 7.70 10.42
N LEU A 135 -4.76 7.28 9.69
CA LEU A 135 -4.63 6.58 8.41
C LEU A 135 -3.97 7.47 7.35
N GLN A 136 -4.44 8.70 7.20
CA GLN A 136 -3.83 9.67 6.28
C GLN A 136 -2.35 9.91 6.57
N LYS A 137 -1.99 10.05 7.86
CA LYS A 137 -0.59 10.23 8.26
C LYS A 137 0.27 9.01 7.93
N ASN A 138 -0.25 7.80 8.10
CA ASN A 138 0.49 6.58 7.76
C ASN A 138 0.68 6.42 6.25
N ASP A 139 -0.32 6.78 5.44
CA ASP A 139 -0.21 6.76 3.98
C ASP A 139 0.86 7.74 3.48
N ASP A 140 0.96 8.93 4.09
CA ASP A 140 2.02 9.90 3.80
C ASP A 140 3.41 9.37 4.18
N ASP A 141 3.53 8.72 5.34
CA ASP A 141 4.79 8.13 5.82
C ASP A 141 5.23 6.93 4.95
N ASP A 142 4.29 6.13 4.45
CA ASP A 142 4.57 4.98 3.59
C ASP A 142 4.88 5.41 2.14
N ALA A 143 4.24 6.46 1.64
CA ALA A 143 4.62 7.10 0.37
C ALA A 143 6.04 7.67 0.43
N LEU A 144 6.39 8.36 1.53
CA LEU A 144 7.73 8.92 1.73
C LEU A 144 8.81 7.81 1.79
N LYS A 145 8.51 6.67 2.42
CA LYS A 145 9.43 5.51 2.45
C LYS A 145 9.60 4.90 1.06
N HIS A 146 8.52 4.74 0.29
CA HIS A 146 8.59 4.18 -1.05
C HIS A 146 9.47 5.06 -1.96
N ASP A 147 9.29 6.38 -1.90
CA ASP A 147 10.13 7.34 -2.64
C ASP A 147 11.61 7.27 -2.21
N GLY A 148 11.87 7.09 -0.91
CA GLY A 148 13.21 6.93 -0.36
C GLY A 148 13.89 5.64 -0.81
N VAL A 149 13.17 4.51 -0.83
CA VAL A 149 13.66 3.22 -1.32
C VAL A 149 13.98 3.30 -2.82
N ASP A 150 13.10 3.92 -3.60
CA ASP A 150 13.33 4.15 -5.03
C ASP A 150 14.54 5.07 -5.28
N ALA A 151 14.73 6.10 -4.45
CA ALA A 151 15.90 6.97 -4.54
C ALA A 151 17.20 6.22 -4.20
N ALA A 152 17.19 5.39 -3.15
CA ALA A 152 18.33 4.57 -2.77
C ALA A 152 18.69 3.54 -3.86
N PHE A 153 17.68 2.89 -4.45
CA PHE A 153 17.87 1.97 -5.56
C PHE A 153 18.46 2.67 -6.79
N ARG A 154 17.96 3.86 -7.14
CA ARG A 154 18.50 4.68 -8.24
C ARG A 154 19.97 5.06 -8.01
N MET A 155 20.36 5.39 -6.77
CA MET A 155 21.76 5.68 -6.45
C MET A 155 22.66 4.45 -6.61
N GLU A 156 22.21 3.29 -6.13
CA GLU A 156 22.97 2.04 -6.28
C GLU A 156 23.10 1.61 -7.74
N LEU A 157 22.05 1.80 -8.56
CA LEU A 157 22.10 1.51 -9.98
C LEU A 157 23.10 2.42 -10.72
N ARG A 158 23.11 3.72 -10.40
CA ARG A 158 24.09 4.67 -10.96
C ARG A 158 25.52 4.31 -10.59
N ARG A 159 25.75 3.88 -9.35
CA ARG A 159 27.07 3.42 -8.87
C ARG A 159 27.57 2.23 -9.71
N ARG A 160 26.72 1.22 -9.90
CA ARG A 160 27.06 0.02 -10.70
C ARG A 160 27.30 0.33 -12.17
N ILE A 161 26.54 1.26 -12.76
CA ILE A 161 26.75 1.70 -14.15
C ILE A 161 28.11 2.40 -14.28
N ALA A 162 28.51 3.23 -13.32
CA ALA A 162 29.80 3.91 -13.32
C ALA A 162 30.98 2.92 -13.20
N GLU A 163 30.88 1.94 -12.29
CA GLU A 163 31.89 0.87 -12.15
C GLU A 163 32.02 0.02 -13.42
N LEU A 164 30.88 -0.29 -14.06
CA LEU A 164 30.88 -1.03 -15.32
C LEU A 164 31.53 -0.22 -16.45
N HIS A 165 31.25 1.08 -16.53
CA HIS A 165 31.85 1.97 -17.52
C HIS A 165 33.38 2.05 -17.35
N GLU A 166 33.86 2.14 -16.11
CA GLU A 166 35.30 2.15 -15.81
C GLU A 166 35.97 0.83 -16.25
N SER A 167 35.32 -0.30 -15.96
CA SER A 167 35.81 -1.64 -16.36
C SER A 167 35.87 -1.81 -17.88
N VAL A 168 34.88 -1.26 -18.60
CA VAL A 168 34.84 -1.26 -20.07
C VAL A 168 35.93 -0.37 -20.67
N CYS A 169 36.17 0.83 -20.13
CA CYS A 169 37.26 1.71 -20.59
C CYS A 169 38.62 1.03 -20.43
N LYS A 170 38.92 0.49 -19.24
CA LYS A 170 40.17 -0.26 -19.00
C LYS A 170 40.35 -1.40 -20.01
N THR A 171 39.29 -2.15 -20.29
CA THR A 171 39.34 -3.24 -21.27
C THR A 171 39.58 -2.73 -22.69
N LYS A 172 38.94 -1.62 -23.07
CA LYS A 172 39.10 -0.99 -24.39
C LYS A 172 40.52 -0.46 -24.60
N ASP A 173 41.12 0.15 -23.58
CA ASP A 173 42.50 0.64 -23.63
C ASP A 173 43.50 -0.51 -23.84
N ILE A 174 43.31 -1.63 -23.12
CA ILE A 174 44.12 -2.85 -23.28
C ILE A 174 44.00 -3.41 -24.71
N ILE A 175 42.79 -3.42 -25.29
CA ILE A 175 42.57 -3.89 -26.66
C ILE A 175 43.25 -2.97 -27.68
N GLU A 176 43.17 -1.65 -27.48
CA GLU A 176 43.84 -0.68 -28.34
C GLU A 176 45.36 -0.80 -28.30
N GLU A 177 45.93 -1.00 -27.11
CA GLU A 177 47.37 -1.21 -26.92
C GLU A 177 47.84 -2.47 -27.65
N ASN A 178 47.11 -3.58 -27.50
CA ASN A 178 47.40 -4.82 -28.22
C ASN A 178 47.28 -4.67 -29.75
N SER A 179 46.32 -3.90 -30.25
CA SER A 179 46.17 -3.62 -31.68
C SER A 179 47.33 -2.80 -32.25
N LYS A 180 47.82 -1.81 -31.49
CA LYS A 180 49.02 -1.03 -31.85
C LYS A 180 50.27 -1.92 -31.85
N ALA A 181 50.44 -2.78 -30.85
CA ALA A 181 51.55 -3.73 -30.79
C ALA A 181 51.59 -4.68 -32.00
N ASP A 182 50.44 -5.24 -32.40
CA ASP A 182 50.33 -6.14 -33.56
C ASP A 182 50.64 -5.43 -34.90
N LYS A 183 50.16 -4.18 -35.08
CA LYS A 183 50.49 -3.36 -36.26
C LYS A 183 51.99 -3.06 -36.36
N THR A 184 52.64 -2.79 -35.23
CA THR A 184 54.07 -2.48 -35.14
C THR A 184 54.93 -3.72 -35.42
N LEU A 185 54.49 -4.90 -34.95
CA LEU A 185 55.12 -6.18 -35.25
C LEU A 185 55.02 -6.52 -36.75
N LYS A 186 53.84 -6.32 -37.37
CA LYS A 186 53.60 -6.57 -38.80
C LYS A 186 54.44 -5.65 -39.70
N THR A 187 54.55 -4.36 -39.38
CA THR A 187 55.41 -3.42 -40.12
C THR A 187 56.90 -3.74 -39.96
N THR A 188 57.32 -4.17 -38.77
CA THR A 188 58.71 -4.58 -38.51
C THR A 188 59.06 -5.87 -39.26
N LYS A 189 58.15 -6.84 -39.32
CA LYS A 189 58.31 -8.06 -40.13
C LYS A 189 58.40 -7.73 -41.63
N ARG A 190 57.54 -6.86 -42.16
CA ARG A 190 57.60 -6.40 -43.56
C ARG A 190 58.91 -5.68 -43.90
N LYS A 191 59.43 -4.83 -43.02
CA LYS A 191 60.74 -4.16 -43.20
C LYS A 191 61.90 -5.15 -43.22
N LYS A 192 61.88 -6.19 -42.38
CA LYS A 192 62.89 -7.26 -42.41
C LYS A 192 62.84 -8.09 -43.70
N GLN A 193 61.63 -8.35 -44.22
CA GLN A 193 61.42 -9.08 -45.49
C GLN A 193 61.92 -8.27 -46.70
N ALA A 194 61.58 -6.98 -46.78
CA ALA A 194 62.06 -6.09 -47.84
C ALA A 194 63.60 -5.90 -47.79
N LYS A 195 64.21 -5.93 -46.60
CA LYS A 195 65.67 -5.86 -46.44
C LYS A 195 66.37 -7.17 -46.84
N ALA A 196 65.70 -8.32 -46.71
CA ALA A 196 66.20 -9.61 -47.18
C ALA A 196 66.15 -9.71 -48.72
N GLU A 197 65.05 -9.30 -49.36
CA GLU A 197 64.94 -9.27 -50.83
C GLU A 197 65.98 -8.34 -51.48
N ASN A 198 66.26 -7.19 -50.87
CA ASN A 198 67.25 -6.25 -51.42
C ASN A 198 68.70 -6.75 -51.25
N ARG A 199 68.97 -7.64 -50.28
CA ARG A 199 70.27 -8.30 -50.14
C ARG A 199 70.50 -9.37 -51.21
N VAL A 200 69.45 -10.08 -51.62
CA VAL A 200 69.52 -11.08 -52.70
C VAL A 200 69.80 -10.41 -54.06
N LYS A 201 69.25 -9.22 -54.31
CA LYS A 201 69.49 -8.46 -55.56
C LYS A 201 70.91 -7.89 -55.70
N LYS A 202 71.66 -7.72 -54.60
CA LYS A 202 73.02 -7.14 -54.63
C LYS A 202 74.12 -8.19 -54.85
N GLN A 203 73.76 -9.48 -54.95
CA GLN A 203 74.71 -10.59 -54.98
C GLN A 203 74.80 -11.31 -56.34
N ASN A 204 74.16 -10.79 -57.40
CA ASN A 204 74.22 -11.36 -58.74
C ASN A 204 74.61 -10.29 -59.80
N PRO A 205 75.87 -10.26 -60.28
CA PRO A 205 76.21 -9.55 -61.52
C PRO A 205 75.71 -10.35 -62.75
N PRO A 206 75.39 -9.70 -63.89
CA PRO A 206 74.98 -10.42 -65.09
C PRO A 206 76.16 -11.24 -65.65
N ALA A 207 75.97 -12.56 -65.72
CA ALA A 207 76.90 -13.49 -66.32
C ALA A 207 76.85 -13.42 -67.85
N GLN A 208 78.02 -13.53 -68.46
CA GLN A 208 78.31 -13.52 -69.88
C GLN A 208 77.62 -14.67 -70.64
N VAL A 209 77.16 -14.36 -71.85
CA VAL A 209 76.70 -15.34 -72.85
C VAL A 209 77.88 -15.66 -73.78
N PRO A 210 78.29 -16.93 -73.97
CA PRO A 210 79.38 -17.27 -74.89
C PRO A 210 78.90 -17.45 -76.33
N LEU A 211 79.83 -17.11 -77.23
CA LEU A 211 79.74 -17.15 -78.69
C LEU A 211 79.34 -18.52 -79.26
N SER A 212 78.57 -18.48 -80.35
CA SER A 212 78.64 -19.46 -81.44
C SER A 212 79.02 -18.74 -82.73
N LYS A 213 80.21 -19.07 -83.25
CA LYS A 213 80.69 -18.74 -84.60
C LYS A 213 80.09 -19.75 -85.60
N LYS A 214 79.59 -19.27 -86.75
CA LYS A 214 79.88 -19.88 -88.07
C LYS A 214 79.49 -18.99 -89.26
N ASN A 215 80.40 -18.95 -90.24
CA ASN A 215 80.34 -18.47 -91.64
C ASN A 215 80.50 -16.93 -91.81
N ASP A 216 81.47 -16.37 -92.53
CA ASP A 216 82.45 -16.88 -93.53
C ASP A 216 83.90 -16.51 -93.19
#